data_AF-A0A1G8MXI5-F1
#
_entry.id   AF-A0A1G8MXI5-F1
#
_cell.length_a   1.000
_cell.length_b   1.000
_cell.length_c   1.000
_cell.angle_alpha   90.00
_cell.angle_beta   90.00
_cell.angle_gamma   90.00
#
_symmetry.space_group_name_H-M   'P 1'
#
loop_
_entity.id
_entity.type
_entity.pdbx_description
1 polymer ?
#
loop_
_entity_poly.entity_id
_entity_poly.type
_entity_poly.pdbx_seq_one_letter_code
_entity_poly.pdbx_strand_id
1 'polypeptide(L)'
;MDTNEKGEVVIPLKYDNGCSFSEGLAAVCIESQSSKWGYINKDNQEVLPFKYDIAEPFYNNIARVGLYGKNMKINKQGSECL
;
A
#
# COMPACT_ATOMS: atom_id res chain seq x y z
N MET A 1 2.62 13.14 3.10
CA MET A 1 3.75 13.44 2.18
C MET A 1 4.98 12.80 2.82
N ASP A 2 5.33 11.56 2.42
CA ASP A 2 6.30 10.65 3.08
C ASP A 2 7.65 10.41 2.36
N THR A 3 8.75 10.76 3.02
CA THR A 3 10.02 11.17 2.42
C THR A 3 11.12 10.08 2.38
N ASN A 4 11.92 10.01 1.31
CA ASN A 4 13.09 9.11 1.18
C ASN A 4 14.23 9.48 2.16
N GLU A 5 15.36 8.76 2.18
CA GLU A 5 16.50 8.99 3.10
C GLU A 5 17.19 10.38 2.97
N LYS A 6 16.67 11.26 2.08
CA LYS A 6 16.97 12.70 2.00
C LYS A 6 15.81 13.63 2.38
N GLY A 7 14.65 13.12 2.73
CA GLY A 7 13.48 13.97 2.88
C GLY A 7 12.64 14.11 1.60
N GLU A 8 12.65 13.18 0.63
CA GLU A 8 11.86 13.36 -0.60
C GLU A 8 10.82 12.27 -0.83
N VAL A 9 9.55 12.66 -0.67
CA VAL A 9 8.38 11.88 -1.02
C VAL A 9 8.26 11.95 -2.52
N VAL A 10 8.50 10.86 -3.22
CA VAL A 10 8.14 10.79 -4.64
C VAL A 10 7.03 9.78 -4.76
N ILE A 11 5.88 10.13 -4.20
CA ILE A 11 4.62 9.50 -4.59
C ILE A 11 4.21 10.25 -5.87
N PRO A 12 4.13 9.57 -7.04
CA PRO A 12 3.66 10.22 -8.26
C PRO A 12 2.29 10.87 -8.04
N LEU A 13 2.01 11.97 -8.74
CA LEU A 13 0.71 12.69 -8.74
C LEU A 13 -0.51 11.80 -9.07
N LYS A 14 -0.27 10.53 -9.41
CA LYS A 14 -1.26 9.49 -9.67
C LYS A 14 -1.98 9.00 -8.41
N TYR A 15 -1.40 9.19 -7.22
CA TYR A 15 -1.95 8.68 -5.96
C TYR A 15 -2.30 9.84 -5.03
N ASP A 16 -3.45 9.73 -4.37
CA ASP A 16 -3.96 10.78 -3.48
C ASP A 16 -3.29 10.73 -2.11
N ASN A 17 -2.92 9.52 -1.67
CA ASN A 17 -2.16 9.32 -0.44
C ASN A 17 -1.30 8.05 -0.52
N GLY A 18 -0.35 7.94 0.40
CA GLY A 18 0.48 6.75 0.53
C GLY A 18 1.37 6.77 1.76
N CYS A 19 1.77 5.59 2.17
CA CYS A 19 2.76 5.35 3.21
C CYS A 19 4.17 5.27 2.62
N SER A 20 5.17 5.50 3.46
CA SER A 20 6.57 5.20 3.15
C SER A 20 6.78 3.76 2.69
N PHE A 21 7.77 3.55 1.81
CA PHE A 21 8.19 2.22 1.40
C PHE A 21 8.69 1.42 2.60
N SER A 22 8.14 0.22 2.79
CA SER A 22 8.63 -0.78 3.73
C SER A 22 8.82 -2.11 3.03
N GLU A 23 9.98 -2.72 3.24
CA GLU A 23 10.36 -3.99 2.61
C GLU A 23 10.21 -4.02 1.07
N GLY A 24 10.40 -2.86 0.43
CA GLY A 24 10.32 -2.68 -1.02
C GLY A 24 8.94 -2.33 -1.57
N LEU A 25 7.89 -2.26 -0.73
CA LEU A 25 6.53 -1.92 -1.14
C LEU A 25 5.98 -0.72 -0.37
N ALA A 26 5.14 0.09 -1.02
CA ALA A 26 4.40 1.17 -0.39
C ALA A 26 2.90 0.95 -0.57
N ALA A 27 2.12 1.13 0.50
CA ALA A 27 0.67 1.21 0.43
C ALA A 27 0.28 2.58 -0.10
N VAL A 28 -0.49 2.65 -1.17
CA VAL A 28 -0.95 3.90 -1.80
C VAL A 28 -2.44 3.81 -2.07
N CYS A 29 -3.15 4.94 -2.05
CA CYS A 29 -4.55 4.99 -2.41
C CYS A 29 -4.80 5.82 -3.67
N ILE A 30 -5.85 5.44 -4.37
CA ILE A 30 -6.49 6.23 -5.41
C ILE A 30 -7.91 6.57 -4.92
N GLU A 31 -8.25 7.83 -4.94
CA GLU A 31 -9.56 8.36 -4.59
C GLU A 31 -10.40 8.42 -5.88
N SER A 32 -11.14 7.34 -6.14
CA SER A 32 -12.08 7.25 -7.25
C SER A 32 -13.42 6.73 -6.73
N GLN A 33 -14.36 7.64 -6.45
CA GLN A 33 -15.71 7.37 -5.87
C GLN A 33 -15.74 6.58 -4.53
N SER A 34 -14.64 5.91 -4.17
CA SER A 34 -14.38 5.14 -2.96
C SER A 34 -12.86 5.01 -2.88
N SER A 35 -12.22 5.62 -1.89
CA SER A 35 -10.77 5.49 -1.70
C SER A 35 -10.38 4.01 -1.63
N LYS A 36 -9.57 3.54 -2.58
CA LYS A 36 -9.08 2.16 -2.62
C LYS A 36 -7.57 2.15 -2.50
N TRP A 37 -7.09 1.26 -1.64
CA TRP A 37 -5.67 1.05 -1.38
C TRP A 37 -5.15 -0.15 -2.16
N GLY A 38 -3.92 -0.01 -2.64
CA GLY A 38 -3.11 -1.04 -3.28
C GLY A 38 -1.65 -0.92 -2.84
N TYR A 39 -0.78 -1.77 -3.39
CA TYR A 39 0.66 -1.70 -3.10
C TYR A 39 1.46 -1.54 -4.38
N ILE A 40 2.46 -0.66 -4.32
CA ILE A 40 3.39 -0.41 -5.42
C ILE A 40 4.84 -0.71 -5.00
N ASN A 41 5.69 -1.03 -5.97
CA ASN A 41 7.14 -1.10 -5.76
C ASN A 41 7.81 0.26 -5.97
N LYS A 42 9.13 0.33 -5.75
CA LYS A 42 9.94 1.56 -5.91
C LYS A 42 9.96 2.10 -7.35
N ASP A 43 9.63 1.26 -8.33
CA ASP A 43 9.51 1.63 -9.74
C ASP A 43 8.09 2.12 -10.10
N ASN A 44 7.24 2.34 -9.11
CA ASN A 44 5.82 2.73 -9.25
C ASN A 44 4.96 1.70 -10.00
N GLN A 45 5.37 0.43 -10.01
CA GLN A 45 4.59 -0.66 -10.55
C GLN A 45 3.63 -1.19 -9.50
N GLU A 46 2.39 -1.43 -9.89
CA GLU A 46 1.40 -2.10 -9.04
C GLU A 46 1.85 -3.54 -8.76
N VAL A 47 1.98 -3.88 -7.48
CA VAL A 47 2.31 -5.23 -6.99
C VAL A 47 1.08 -5.90 -6.42
N LEU A 48 0.24 -5.16 -5.70
CA LEU A 48 -1.06 -5.63 -5.23
C LEU A 48 -2.16 -4.65 -5.64
N PRO A 49 -3.33 -5.17 -6.08
CA PRO A 49 -4.36 -4.34 -6.71
C PRO A 49 -5.02 -3.36 -5.74
N PHE A 50 -5.51 -2.25 -6.29
CA PHE A 50 -6.29 -1.23 -5.59
C PHE A 50 -7.71 -1.73 -5.25
N LYS A 51 -7.80 -2.65 -4.28
CA LYS A 51 -9.08 -3.23 -3.85
C LYS A 51 -9.36 -3.11 -2.35
N TYR A 52 -8.35 -2.76 -1.56
CA TYR A 52 -8.45 -2.72 -0.11
C TYR A 52 -9.11 -1.41 0.34
N ASP A 53 -9.88 -1.48 1.41
CA ASP A 53 -10.50 -0.31 2.04
C ASP A 53 -9.49 0.46 2.91
N ILE A 54 -8.54 -0.27 3.50
CA ILE A 54 -7.35 0.24 4.20
C ILE A 54 -6.16 -0.70 3.94
N ALA A 55 -4.95 -0.16 3.98
CA ALA A 55 -3.72 -0.93 3.85
C ALA A 55 -2.61 -0.35 4.74
N GLU A 56 -2.00 -1.19 5.56
CA GLU A 56 -0.81 -0.84 6.37
C GLU A 56 0.48 -1.22 5.64
N PRO A 57 1.64 -0.58 5.97
CA PRO A 57 2.94 -1.01 5.46
C PRO A 57 3.27 -2.46 5.80
N PHE A 58 4.09 -3.10 4.95
CA PHE A 58 4.61 -4.45 5.24
C PHE A 58 5.62 -4.43 6.38
N TYR A 59 5.52 -5.41 7.28
CA TYR A 59 6.51 -5.70 8.32
C TYR A 59 6.59 -7.20 8.56
N ASN A 60 7.80 -7.76 8.58
CA ASN A 60 8.05 -9.20 8.61
C ASN A 60 7.29 -9.96 7.51
N ASN A 61 7.29 -9.43 6.28
CA ASN A 61 6.54 -9.95 5.13
C ASN A 61 5.01 -10.05 5.31
N ILE A 62 4.44 -9.37 6.30
CA ILE A 62 3.00 -9.33 6.55
C ILE A 62 2.51 -7.88 6.54
N ALA A 63 1.34 -7.62 5.96
CA ALA A 63 0.64 -6.36 6.10
C ALA A 63 -0.81 -6.60 6.57
N ARG A 64 -1.37 -5.66 7.33
CA ARG A 64 -2.81 -5.66 7.61
C ARG A 64 -3.54 -4.88 6.53
N VAL A 65 -4.63 -5.46 6.05
CA VAL A 65 -5.52 -4.84 5.08
C VAL A 65 -6.96 -4.97 5.51
N GLY A 66 -7.78 -3.99 5.16
CA GLY A 66 -9.23 -4.07 5.28
C GLY A 66 -9.84 -4.41 3.93
N LEU A 67 -10.76 -5.36 3.90
CA LEU A 67 -11.54 -5.67 2.71
C LEU A 67 -12.98 -6.03 3.12
N TYR A 68 -13.95 -5.29 2.58
CA TYR A 68 -15.37 -5.46 2.89
C TYR A 68 -15.67 -5.40 4.39
N GLY A 69 -15.01 -4.48 5.10
CA GLY A 69 -15.16 -4.31 6.55
C GLY A 69 -14.49 -5.39 7.42
N LYS A 70 -13.71 -6.31 6.82
CA LYS A 70 -12.91 -7.30 7.56
C LYS A 70 -11.43 -6.93 7.53
N ASN A 71 -10.78 -7.06 8.69
CA ASN A 71 -9.33 -6.94 8.80
C ASN A 71 -8.66 -8.30 8.54
N MET A 72 -7.74 -8.34 7.59
CA MET A 72 -6.99 -9.53 7.20
C MET A 72 -5.50 -9.25 7.27
N LYS A 73 -4.69 -10.28 7.48
CA LYS A 73 -3.24 -10.20 7.29
C LYS A 73 -2.92 -10.83 5.94
N ILE A 74 -2.09 -10.17 5.14
CA ILE A 74 -1.66 -10.69 3.84
C ILE A 74 -0.14 -10.71 3.72
N ASN A 75 0.38 -11.63 2.92
CA ASN A 75 1.78 -11.59 2.46
C ASN A 75 1.95 -10.67 1.23
N LYS A 76 3.19 -10.54 0.74
CA LYS A 76 3.52 -9.72 -0.44
C LYS A 76 2.92 -10.22 -1.77
N GLN A 77 2.35 -11.43 -1.78
CA GLN A 77 1.58 -11.98 -2.90
C GLN A 77 0.07 -11.76 -2.74
N GLY A 78 -0.37 -11.13 -1.63
CA GLY A 78 -1.78 -10.89 -1.34
C GLY A 78 -2.53 -12.11 -0.81
N SER A 79 -1.82 -13.19 -0.45
CA SER A 79 -2.43 -14.36 0.21
C SER A 79 -2.61 -14.09 1.70
N GLU A 80 -3.73 -14.54 2.25
CA GLU A 80 -4.02 -14.40 3.68
C GLU A 80 -3.03 -15.22 4.53
N CYS A 81 -2.51 -14.61 5.59
CA CYS A 81 -1.68 -15.25 6.61
C CYS A 81 -2.53 -15.44 7.88
N LEU A 82 -2.64 -16.67 8.37
CA LEU A 82 -3.31 -17.01 9.64
C LEU A 82 -2.39 -16.75 10.84
#